data_AF-A0A8J7VR97-F1
#
_entry.id   AF-A0A8J7VR97-F1
#
_cell.length_a   1.000
_cell.length_b   1.000
_cell.length_c   1.000
_cell.angle_alpha   90.00
_cell.angle_beta   90.00
_cell.angle_gamma   90.00
#
_symmetry.space_group_name_H-M   'P 1'
#
loop_
_entity.id
_entity.type
_entity.pdbx_description
1 polymer ?
#
loop_
_entity_poly.entity_id
_entity_poly.type
_entity_poly.pdbx_seq_one_letter_code
_entity_poly.pdbx_strand_id
1 'polypeptide(L)'
;MGGDALTAVSRRLVRQTKYRARKRGIEFDLTHEDVPIPACCPVLGIPLYRAIGAKAQGPNSPSLDRIDPNRGYVRGNVLVVSSKANSIKNNATPRELLQVACFYQEHLNQP
;
A
#
# COMPACT_ATOMS: atom_id res chain seq x y z
N MET A 1 -17.21 -15.08 13.32
CA MET A 1 -17.88 -14.24 12.30
C MET A 1 -16.98 -13.07 11.85
N GLY A 2 -15.77 -13.35 11.33
CA GLY A 2 -14.77 -12.31 10.99
C GLY A 2 -14.16 -12.40 9.59
N GLY A 3 -14.46 -13.47 8.82
CA GLY A 3 -13.87 -13.71 7.49
C GLY A 3 -14.49 -12.85 6.37
N ASP A 4 -15.75 -12.48 6.48
CA ASP A 4 -16.50 -11.84 5.39
C ASP A 4 -16.09 -10.37 5.17
N ALA A 5 -15.81 -9.64 6.25
CA ALA A 5 -15.45 -8.23 6.18
C ALA A 5 -14.07 -8.00 5.53
N LEU A 6 -13.06 -8.79 5.91
CA LEU A 6 -11.72 -8.72 5.33
C LEU A 6 -11.72 -9.12 3.85
N THR A 7 -12.48 -10.17 3.52
CA THR A 7 -12.70 -10.62 2.14
C THR A 7 -13.31 -9.52 1.26
N ALA A 8 -14.30 -8.78 1.78
CA ALA A 8 -14.90 -7.66 1.07
C ALA A 8 -13.90 -6.52 0.80
N VAL A 9 -12.99 -6.24 1.75
CA VAL A 9 -11.93 -5.24 1.59
C VAL A 9 -10.96 -5.66 0.48
N SER A 10 -10.46 -6.90 0.49
CA SER A 10 -9.54 -7.41 -0.53
C SER A 10 -10.16 -7.39 -1.94
N ARG A 11 -11.40 -7.87 -2.09
CA ARG A 11 -12.12 -7.84 -3.38
C ARG A 11 -12.23 -6.42 -3.93
N ARG A 12 -12.57 -5.46 -3.07
CA ARG A 12 -12.65 -4.04 -3.47
C ARG A 12 -11.27 -3.50 -3.88
N LEU A 13 -10.23 -3.80 -3.10
CA LEU A 13 -8.88 -3.31 -3.35
C LEU A 13 -8.33 -3.85 -4.68
N VAL A 14 -8.52 -5.13 -4.96
CA VAL A 14 -8.20 -5.77 -6.24
C VAL A 14 -8.96 -5.13 -7.39
N ARG A 15 -10.29 -4.95 -7.25
CA ARG A 15 -11.11 -4.31 -8.29
C ARG A 15 -10.63 -2.89 -8.62
N GLN A 16 -10.38 -2.07 -7.60
CA GLN A 16 -9.92 -0.68 -7.77
C GLN A 16 -8.52 -0.62 -8.38
N THR A 17 -7.63 -1.52 -7.97
CA THR A 17 -6.26 -1.60 -8.52
C THR A 17 -6.26 -2.10 -9.96
N LYS A 18 -7.05 -3.13 -10.28
CA LYS A 18 -7.21 -3.64 -11.65
C LYS A 18 -7.69 -2.56 -12.61
N TYR A 19 -8.65 -1.74 -12.19
CA TYR A 19 -9.11 -0.60 -12.99
C TYR A 19 -7.98 0.42 -13.26
N ARG A 20 -7.20 0.78 -12.23
CA ARG A 20 -6.05 1.70 -12.36
C ARG A 20 -4.93 1.12 -13.23
N ALA A 21 -4.64 -0.18 -13.08
CA ALA A 21 -3.63 -0.88 -13.87
C ALA A 21 -4.02 -0.90 -15.35
N ARG A 22 -5.28 -1.25 -15.67
CA ARG A 22 -5.81 -1.21 -17.04
C ARG A 22 -5.69 0.17 -17.68
N LYS A 23 -6.02 1.24 -16.95
CA LYS A 23 -5.89 2.63 -17.44
C LYS A 23 -4.44 3.02 -17.77
N ARG A 24 -3.46 2.37 -17.16
CA ARG A 24 -2.03 2.65 -17.31
C ARG A 24 -1.30 1.62 -18.16
N GLY A 25 -2.00 0.63 -18.73
CA GLY A 25 -1.38 -0.47 -19.47
C GLY A 25 -0.46 -1.36 -18.62
N ILE A 26 -0.69 -1.43 -17.30
CA ILE A 26 0.12 -2.24 -16.39
C ILE A 26 -0.49 -3.64 -16.28
N GLU A 27 0.35 -4.66 -16.41
CA GLU A 27 -0.01 -6.07 -16.21
C GLU A 27 -0.66 -6.29 -14.83
N PHE A 28 -1.68 -7.15 -14.80
CA PHE A 28 -2.45 -7.44 -13.59
C PHE A 28 -2.87 -8.91 -13.55
N ASP A 29 -2.29 -9.67 -12.63
CA ASP A 29 -2.62 -11.07 -12.33
C ASP A 29 -2.67 -11.29 -10.81
N LEU A 30 -3.70 -10.69 -10.19
CA LEU A 30 -4.03 -10.88 -8.79
C LEU A 30 -5.52 -11.16 -8.62
N THR A 31 -5.83 -12.06 -7.71
CA THR A 31 -7.16 -12.27 -7.16
C THR A 31 -7.22 -11.70 -5.73
N HIS A 32 -8.41 -11.69 -5.14
CA HIS A 32 -8.56 -11.26 -3.75
C HIS A 32 -7.91 -12.20 -2.72
N GLU A 33 -7.68 -13.46 -3.11
CA GLU A 33 -7.00 -14.47 -2.29
C GLU A 33 -5.49 -14.19 -2.22
N ASP A 34 -4.92 -13.64 -3.29
CA ASP A 34 -3.52 -13.18 -3.35
C ASP A 34 -3.26 -11.91 -2.52
N VAL A 35 -4.30 -11.34 -1.90
CA VAL A 35 -4.25 -10.05 -1.19
C VAL A 35 -4.78 -10.19 0.24
N PRO A 36 -4.05 -10.91 1.12
CA PRO A 36 -4.36 -10.94 2.54
C PRO A 36 -4.09 -9.56 3.16
N ILE A 37 -5.05 -9.01 3.89
CA ILE A 37 -4.89 -7.72 4.59
C ILE A 37 -4.32 -7.99 5.99
N PRO A 38 -3.08 -7.57 6.29
CA PRO A 38 -2.54 -7.72 7.64
C PRO A 38 -3.25 -6.74 8.59
N ALA A 39 -3.27 -7.07 9.89
CA ALA A 39 -3.86 -6.19 10.91
C ALA A 39 -3.11 -4.85 11.03
N CYS A 40 -1.79 -4.86 10.78
CA CYS A 40 -0.93 -3.68 10.83
C CYS A 40 -0.12 -3.52 9.54
N CYS A 41 0.24 -2.28 9.24
CA CYS A 41 1.12 -1.93 8.13
C CYS A 41 2.53 -2.47 8.40
N PRO A 42 3.11 -3.28 7.51
CA PRO A 42 4.43 -3.86 7.74
C PRO A 42 5.57 -2.83 7.73
N VAL A 43 5.35 -1.64 7.15
CA VAL A 43 6.36 -0.58 7.05
C VAL A 43 6.33 0.36 8.26
N LEU A 44 5.13 0.71 8.74
CA LEU A 44 4.95 1.78 9.74
C LEU A 44 4.38 1.30 11.08
N GLY A 45 4.02 0.01 11.21
CA GLY A 45 3.43 -0.54 12.43
C GLY A 45 2.02 -0.06 12.77
N ILE A 46 1.44 0.85 11.99
CA ILE A 46 0.08 1.40 12.25
C ILE A 46 -1.02 0.39 11.88
N PRO A 47 -2.17 0.38 12.58
CA PRO A 47 -3.28 -0.52 12.26
C PRO A 47 -3.85 -0.22 10.87
N LEU A 48 -4.16 -1.27 10.09
CA LEU A 48 -4.82 -1.13 8.80
C LEU A 48 -6.33 -1.26 8.97
N TYR A 49 -7.04 -0.20 8.58
CA TYR A 49 -8.49 -0.21 8.57
C TYR A 49 -9.02 0.77 7.53
N ARG A 50 -10.25 0.55 7.10
CA ARG A 50 -10.98 1.50 6.28
C ARG A 50 -11.92 2.29 7.18
N ALA A 51 -11.80 3.62 7.16
CA ALA A 51 -12.81 4.46 7.76
C ALA A 51 -14.14 4.33 7.00
N ILE A 52 -15.24 4.52 7.71
CA ILE A 52 -16.61 4.52 7.17
C ILE A 52 -17.03 5.97 6.92
N GLY A 53 -17.85 6.22 5.90
CA GLY A 53 -18.40 7.55 5.59
C GLY A 53 -17.50 8.42 4.69
N ALA A 54 -17.64 9.75 4.78
CA ALA A 54 -17.02 10.71 3.87
C ALA A 54 -15.47 10.67 3.83
N LYS A 55 -14.83 10.08 4.85
CA LYS A 55 -13.37 9.88 4.93
C LYS A 55 -12.95 8.45 4.59
N ALA A 56 -13.64 7.77 3.69
CA ALA A 56 -13.41 6.36 3.32
C ALA A 56 -12.00 6.05 2.75
N GLN A 57 -11.18 7.08 2.51
CA GLN A 57 -9.74 6.98 2.29
C GLN A 57 -9.01 7.85 3.32
N GLY A 58 -8.22 7.19 4.15
CA GLY A 58 -7.31 7.82 5.11
C GLY A 58 -5.93 7.14 5.14
N PRO A 59 -4.98 7.65 5.94
CA PRO A 59 -3.59 7.17 5.97
C PRO A 59 -3.45 5.69 6.32
N ASN A 60 -4.37 5.14 7.12
CA ASN A 60 -4.41 3.75 7.55
C ASN A 60 -5.11 2.82 6.54
N SER A 61 -5.63 3.35 5.42
CA SER A 61 -6.31 2.52 4.43
C SER A 61 -5.32 1.56 3.79
N PRO A 62 -5.69 0.28 3.59
CA PRO A 62 -4.84 -0.65 2.88
C PRO A 62 -4.69 -0.25 1.40
N SER A 63 -3.47 -0.37 0.88
CA SER A 63 -3.06 -0.09 -0.49
C SER A 63 -2.24 -1.27 -1.04
N LEU A 64 -2.44 -1.60 -2.32
CA LEU A 64 -1.54 -2.52 -3.04
C LEU A 64 -0.36 -1.73 -3.59
N ASP A 65 0.82 -2.03 -3.07
CA ASP A 65 2.08 -1.44 -3.52
C ASP A 65 2.92 -2.47 -4.27
N ARG A 66 3.56 -2.04 -5.36
CA ARG A 66 4.43 -2.91 -6.17
C ARG A 66 5.85 -2.88 -5.60
N ILE A 67 6.43 -4.04 -5.32
CA ILE A 67 7.80 -4.16 -4.80
C ILE A 67 8.77 -3.59 -5.82
N ASP A 68 8.75 -4.15 -7.04
CA ASP A 68 9.43 -3.59 -8.20
C ASP A 68 8.42 -2.77 -9.03
N PRO A 69 8.62 -1.44 -9.17
CA PRO A 69 7.73 -0.58 -9.94
C PRO A 69 7.76 -0.84 -11.45
N ASN A 70 8.77 -1.56 -11.97
CA ASN A 70 8.86 -1.92 -13.38
C ASN A 70 8.05 -3.18 -13.73
N ARG A 71 7.61 -3.94 -12.72
CA ARG A 71 6.79 -5.14 -12.89
C ARG A 71 5.31 -4.84 -12.68
N GLY A 72 4.44 -5.74 -13.13
CA GLY A 72 2.99 -5.64 -12.97
C GLY A 72 2.49 -5.83 -11.54
N TYR A 73 1.18 -5.71 -11.36
CA TYR A 73 0.49 -6.21 -10.18
C TYR A 73 0.30 -7.72 -10.32
N VAL A 74 1.34 -8.49 -10.01
CA VAL A 74 1.38 -9.96 -10.17
C VAL A 74 1.82 -10.62 -8.87
N ARG A 75 1.53 -11.92 -8.72
CA ARG A 75 1.94 -12.71 -7.55
C ARG A 75 3.45 -12.58 -7.31
N GLY A 76 3.82 -12.35 -6.05
CA GLY A 76 5.22 -12.15 -5.65
C GLY A 76 5.82 -10.76 -5.98
N ASN A 77 5.06 -9.82 -6.55
CA ASN A 77 5.51 -8.44 -6.76
C ASN A 77 4.65 -7.38 -6.04
N VAL A 78 3.76 -7.80 -5.13
CA VAL A 78 2.82 -6.88 -4.48
C VAL A 78 2.78 -7.10 -2.97
N LEU A 79 2.71 -6.00 -2.23
CA LEU A 79 2.52 -5.97 -0.79
C LEU A 79 1.28 -5.16 -0.44
N VAL A 80 0.65 -5.51 0.68
CA VAL A 80 -0.40 -4.68 1.30
C VAL A 80 0.26 -3.79 2.34
N VAL A 81 0.22 -2.48 2.10
CA VAL A 81 0.76 -1.45 3.01
C VAL A 81 -0.30 -0.40 3.30
N SER A 82 -0.04 0.49 4.26
CA SER A 82 -0.94 1.64 4.48
C SER A 82 -0.82 2.65 3.35
N SER A 83 -1.88 3.40 3.08
CA SER A 83 -1.86 4.49 2.11
C SER A 83 -0.77 5.52 2.45
N LYS A 84 -0.50 5.76 3.73
CA LYS A 84 0.62 6.59 4.18
C LYS A 84 1.97 6.05 3.73
N ALA A 85 2.24 4.76 3.95
CA ALA A 85 3.49 4.14 3.51
C ALA A 85 3.64 4.18 1.97
N ASN A 86 2.56 3.88 1.25
CA ASN A 86 2.53 3.99 -0.21
C ASN A 86 2.80 5.43 -0.69
N SER A 87 2.26 6.44 -0.01
CA SER A 87 2.53 7.85 -0.32
C SER A 87 3.98 8.25 -0.07
N ILE A 88 4.61 7.74 1.00
CA ILE A 88 6.04 7.94 1.26
C ILE A 88 6.88 7.37 0.11
N LYS A 89 6.56 6.15 -0.35
CA LYS A 89 7.27 5.49 -1.47
C LYS A 89 6.98 6.09 -2.85
N ASN A 90 5.81 6.66 -3.07
CA ASN A 90 5.19 7.01 -4.37
C ASN A 90 6.13 7.20 -5.57
N ASN A 91 7.11 8.11 -5.47
CA ASN A 91 8.08 8.41 -6.53
C ASN A 91 9.51 8.44 -5.98
N ALA A 92 9.85 7.45 -5.16
CA ALA A 92 11.16 7.32 -4.57
C ALA A 92 11.69 5.90 -4.73
N THR A 93 12.96 5.80 -5.08
CA THR A 93 13.76 4.60 -4.92
C THR A 93 14.07 4.38 -3.43
N PRO A 94 14.40 3.14 -3.01
CA PRO A 94 14.86 2.90 -1.65
C PRO A 94 16.05 3.78 -1.24
N ARG A 95 16.94 4.10 -2.18
CA ARG A 95 18.08 4.99 -1.95
C ARG A 95 17.64 6.43 -1.66
N GLU A 96 16.73 6.98 -2.46
CA GLU A 96 16.19 8.33 -2.23
C GLU A 96 15.44 8.41 -0.89
N LEU A 97 14.69 7.37 -0.53
CA LEU A 97 14.04 7.28 0.78
C LEU A 97 15.04 7.35 1.94
N LEU A 98 16.17 6.64 1.82
CA LEU A 98 17.25 6.70 2.82
C LEU A 98 17.88 8.09 2.89
N GLN A 99 18.15 8.72 1.74
CA GLN A 99 18.72 10.08 1.72
C GLN A 99 17.80 11.10 2.40
N VAL A 100 16.50 11.05 2.11
CA VAL A 100 15.50 11.90 2.77
C VAL A 100 15.46 11.62 4.28
N ALA A 101 15.44 10.35 4.68
CA ALA A 101 15.40 9.97 6.09
C ALA A 101 16.65 10.46 6.85
N CYS A 102 17.85 10.22 6.33
CA CYS A 102 19.10 10.64 6.94
C CYS A 102 19.19 12.16 7.08
N PHE A 103 18.88 12.91 6.02
CA PHE A 103 18.91 14.37 6.04
C PHE A 103 18.05 14.95 7.18
N TYR A 104 16.79 14.52 7.29
CA TYR A 104 15.93 15.04 8.36
C TYR A 104 16.32 14.53 9.75
N GLN A 105 16.84 13.30 9.88
CA GLN A 105 17.34 12.82 11.16
C GLN A 105 18.51 13.66 11.70
N GLU A 106 19.44 14.05 10.83
CA GLU A 106 20.54 14.92 11.21
C GLU A 106 20.04 16.29 11.70
N HIS A 107 19.04 16.87 11.03
CA HIS A 107 18.51 18.20 11.36
C HIS A 107 17.56 18.22 12.56
N LEU A 108 16.89 17.10 12.87
CA LEU A 108 16.09 16.97 14.10
C LEU A 108 16.95 16.85 15.35
N ASN A 109 18.19 16.40 15.20
CA ASN A 109 19.15 16.22 16.29
C ASN A 109 20.12 17.41 16.42
N GLN A 110 19.88 18.51 15.71
CA GLN A 110 20.62 19.75 15.90
C GLN A 110 20.13 20.43 17.20
N PRO A 111 21.04 20.83 18.10
CA PRO A 111 20.70 21.44 19.39
C PRO A 111 20.04 22.81 19.26
#